data_AF-A0A351Q4M6-F1
#
_entry.id   AF-A0A351Q4M6-F1
#
_cell.length_a   1.000
_cell.length_b   1.000
_cell.length_c   1.000
_cell.angle_alpha   90.00
_cell.angle_beta   90.00
_cell.angle_gamma   90.00
#
_symmetry.space_group_name_H-M   'P 1'
#
loop_
_entity.id
_entity.type
_entity.pdbx_description
1 polymer ?
#
loop_
_entity_poly.entity_id
_entity_poly.type
_entity_poly.pdbx_seq_one_letter_code
_entity_poly.pdbx_strand_id
1 'polypeptide(L)' 'MAISTFDLFSVGIGPSSSHTVGPMRAARQFVEALRQTQQLTDVSRIKAEMYGSL' A
#
# COMPACT_ATOMS: atom_id res chain seq x y z
N MET A 1 5.22 -2.22 23.01
CA MET A 1 4.73 -1.40 21.87
C MET A 1 3.73 -0.40 22.41
N ALA A 2 3.85 0.87 22.04
CA ALA A 2 2.82 1.86 22.33
C ALA A 2 1.83 1.89 21.15
N ILE A 3 0.54 2.00 21.44
CA ILE A 3 -0.52 2.21 20.45
C ILE A 3 -0.97 3.67 20.61
N SER A 4 -0.99 4.40 19.51
CA SER A 4 -1.45 5.79 19.45
C SER A 4 -2.94 5.86 19.11
N THR A 5 -3.62 6.91 19.53
CA THR A 5 -4.98 7.21 19.06
C THR A 5 -5.02 7.42 17.55
N PHE A 6 -3.92 7.86 16.93
CA PHE A 6 -3.80 7.99 15.47
C PHE A 6 -3.72 6.64 14.74
N ASP A 7 -3.37 5.55 15.44
CA ASP A 7 -3.41 4.21 14.86
C ASP A 7 -4.85 3.67 14.78
N LEU A 8 -5.72 4.12 15.69
CA LEU A 8 -7.14 3.76 15.75
C LEU A 8 -7.99 4.62 14.81
N PHE A 9 -7.70 5.93 14.76
CA PHE A 9 -8.45 6.90 13.97
C PHE A 9 -7.55 7.49 12.89
N SER A 10 -7.68 6.96 11.68
CA SER A 10 -6.91 7.42 10.52
C SER A 10 -7.83 7.92 9.40
N VAL A 11 -7.38 8.97 8.70
CA VAL A 11 -8.05 9.47 7.50
C VAL A 11 -7.74 8.51 6.35
N GLY A 12 -8.78 8.01 5.70
CA GLY A 12 -8.66 7.05 4.60
C GLY A 12 -9.83 7.15 3.63
N ILE A 13 -9.92 6.18 2.73
CA ILE A 13 -11.01 6.04 1.76
C ILE A 13 -11.76 4.72 2.00
N GLY A 14 -13.09 4.78 1.99
CA GLY A 14 -13.95 3.59 2.11
C GLY A 14 -13.97 2.74 0.83
N PRO A 15 -14.59 1.55 0.86
CA PRO A 15 -15.44 1.01 1.95
C PRO A 15 -14.70 0.20 3.02
N SER A 16 -13.43 -0.17 2.81
CA SER A 16 -12.72 -1.12 3.69
C SER A 16 -11.28 -0.73 3.97
N SER A 17 -10.90 -0.65 5.24
CA SER A 17 -9.49 -0.42 5.61
C SER A 17 -8.60 -1.57 5.14
N SER A 18 -9.06 -2.82 5.21
CA SER A 18 -8.26 -4.00 4.85
C SER A 18 -8.21 -4.27 3.35
N HIS A 19 -9.28 -4.01 2.61
CA HIS A 19 -9.37 -4.33 1.17
C HIS A 19 -9.24 -3.09 0.26
N THR A 20 -9.21 -1.88 0.84
CA THR A 20 -9.04 -0.63 0.09
C THR A 20 -7.75 0.07 0.53
N VAL A 21 -7.70 0.54 1.78
CA VAL A 21 -6.55 1.34 2.26
C VAL A 21 -5.28 0.48 2.36
N GLY A 22 -5.39 -0.77 2.82
CA GLY A 22 -4.28 -1.71 2.91
C GLY A 22 -3.57 -1.94 1.56
N PRO A 23 -4.27 -2.45 0.54
CA PRO A 23 -3.72 -2.62 -0.81
C PRO A 23 -3.18 -1.31 -1.42
N MET A 24 -3.87 -0.18 -1.21
CA MET A 24 -3.38 1.12 -1.69
C MET A 24 -2.05 1.51 -1.03
N ARG A 25 -1.89 1.30 0.28
CA ARG A 25 -0.63 1.53 0.99
C ARG A 25 0.48 0.58 0.49
N ALA A 26 0.17 -0.68 0.25
CA ALA A 26 1.13 -1.65 -0.30
C ALA A 26 1.60 -1.24 -1.71
N ALA A 27 0.69 -0.82 -2.58
CA ALA A 27 1.03 -0.31 -3.91
C ALA A 27 1.93 0.95 -3.83
N ARG A 28 1.63 1.87 -2.91
CA ARG A 28 2.50 3.04 -2.67
C ARG A 28 3.89 2.62 -2.21
N GLN A 29 3.98 1.70 -1.24
CA GLN A 29 5.26 1.20 -0.75
C GLN A 29 6.09 0.56 -1.86
N PHE A 30 5.47 -0.21 -2.75
CA PHE A 30 6.14 -0.80 -3.92
C PHE A 30 6.73 0.29 -4.84
N VAL A 31 5.96 1.33 -5.17
CA VAL A 31 6.44 2.43 -6.02
C VAL A 31 7.56 3.21 -5.35
N GLU A 32 7.48 3.48 -4.04
CA GLU A 32 8.55 4.15 -3.31
C GLU A 32 9.84 3.31 -3.26
N ALA A 33 9.72 1.99 -3.11
CA ALA A 33 10.88 1.10 -3.17
C ALA A 33 11.57 1.17 -4.54
N LEU A 34 10.81 1.16 -5.64
CA LEU A 34 11.35 1.34 -6.99
C LEU A 34 12.02 2.71 -7.20
N ARG A 35 11.48 3.77 -6.57
CA ARG A 35 12.11 5.09 -6.60
C ARG A 35 13.45 5.09 -5.86
N GLN A 36 13.49 4.49 -4.68
CA GLN A 36 14.70 4.41 -3.86
C GLN A 36 15.81 3.61 -4.53
N THR A 37 15.46 2.56 -5.28
CA THR A 37 16.42 1.76 -6.05
C THR A 37 16.71 2.34 -7.44
N GLN A 38 16.17 3.51 -7.79
CA GLN A 38 16.30 4.16 -9.10
C GLN A 38 15.79 3.31 -10.28
N GLN A 39 14.96 2.31 -10.02
CA GLN A 39 14.43 1.39 -11.04
C GLN A 39 13.10 1.84 -11.62
N LEU A 40 12.43 2.84 -11.00
CA LEU A 40 11.07 3.23 -11.39
C LEU A 40 10.94 3.56 -12.88
N THR A 41 11.93 4.24 -13.48
CA THR A 41 11.91 4.63 -14.89
C THR A 41 12.12 3.46 -15.85
N ASP A 42 12.67 2.36 -15.37
CA ASP A 42 12.98 1.16 -16.18
C ASP A 42 11.84 0.14 -16.15
N VAL A 43 10.82 0.36 -15.30
CA VAL A 43 9.66 -0.53 -15.19
C VAL A 43 8.75 -0.35 -16.40
N SER A 44 8.70 -1.37 -17.25
CA SER A 44 7.81 -1.42 -18.44
C SER A 44 6.47 -2.11 -18.17
N ARG A 45 6.35 -2.88 -17.09
CA ARG A 45 5.12 -3.59 -16.72
C ARG A 45 5.05 -3.80 -15.21
N ILE A 46 3.84 -3.63 -14.67
CA ILE A 46 3.50 -4.00 -13.29
C ILE A 46 2.49 -5.15 -13.32
N LYS A 47 2.60 -6.05 -12.35
CA LYS A 47 1.63 -7.12 -12.10
C LYS A 47 1.27 -7.09 -10.62
N ALA A 48 -0.02 -7.12 -10.33
CA ALA A 48 -0.54 -7.33 -8.98
C ALA A 48 -1.39 -8.59 -8.99
N GLU A 49 -1.23 -9.43 -7.97
CA GLU A 49 -1.99 -10.66 -7.78
C GLU A 49 -2.61 -10.63 -6.40
N MET A 50 -3.92 -10.89 -6.34
CA MET A 50 -4.68 -10.96 -5.12
C MET A 50 -4.86 -12.43 -4.73
N TYR A 51 -4.76 -12.72 -3.43
CA TYR A 51 -4.81 -14.07 -2.90
C TYR A 51 -5.78 -14.16 -1.74
N GLY A 52 -6.42 -15.33 -1.61
CA GLY A 52 -7.26 -15.64 -0.45
C GLY A 52 -8.46 -14.73 -0.35
N SER A 53 -8.60 -14.06 0.79
CA SER A 53 -9.74 -13.18 1.08
C SER A 53 -9.61 -11.78 0.50
N LEU A 54 -8.48 -11.43 -0.16
CA LEU A 54 -8.24 -10.10 -0.70
C LEU A 54 -8.99 -9.85 -2.02
#